data_AF-A0A2H6GMH6-F1
#
_entry.id   AF-A0A2H6GMH6-F1
#
_cell.length_a   1.000
_cell.length_b   1.000
_cell.length_c   1.000
_cell.angle_alpha   90.00
_cell.angle_beta   90.00
_cell.angle_gamma   90.00
#
_symmetry.space_group_name_H-M   'P 1'
#
loop_
_entity.id
_entity.type
_entity.pdbx_description
1 polymer ?
#
loop_
_entity_poly.entity_id
_entity_poly.type
_entity_poly.pdbx_seq_one_letter_code
_entity_poly.pdbx_strand_id
1 'polypeptide(L)'
;MLSSTLNAVEMARSDLERAHVPLISALSTHPGTTAGRKYVFRIAFLNSFQASGAALFSLRDLGAKRIAVLYNIANPYSRGIAETFRATVLKGKAHGDRCHLRGR
;
A
#
# COMPACT_ATOMS: atom_id res chain seq x y z
N MET A 1 0.64 5.83 13.78
CA MET A 1 1.19 5.45 12.46
C MET A 1 1.01 6.50 11.35
N LEU A 2 -0.03 7.34 11.36
CA LEU A 2 -0.18 8.44 10.36
C LEU A 2 0.89 9.54 10.49
N SER A 3 1.15 9.96 11.73
CA SER A 3 2.14 11.01 12.04
C SER A 3 3.52 10.64 11.47
N SER A 4 3.96 9.40 11.62
CA SER A 4 5.26 8.94 11.09
C SER A 4 5.35 8.99 9.56
N THR A 5 4.28 8.66 8.83
CA THR A 5 4.30 8.63 7.35
C THR A 5 4.28 10.04 6.76
N LEU A 6 3.41 10.92 7.26
CA LEU A 6 3.33 12.31 6.82
C LEU A 6 4.58 13.09 7.23
N ASN A 7 5.06 12.92 8.46
CA ASN A 7 6.29 13.56 8.90
C ASN A 7 7.50 13.06 8.12
N ALA A 8 7.58 11.76 7.78
CA ALA A 8 8.67 11.27 6.94
C ALA A 8 8.62 11.84 5.51
N VAL A 9 7.43 12.03 4.93
CA VAL A 9 7.30 12.70 3.63
C VAL A 9 7.70 14.17 3.74
N GLU A 10 7.36 14.85 4.81
CA GLU A 10 7.68 16.26 5.02
C GLU A 10 9.17 16.47 5.34
N MET A 11 9.76 15.63 6.18
CA MET A 11 11.21 15.59 6.43
C MET A 11 12.00 15.21 5.17
N ALA A 12 11.40 14.40 4.29
CA ALA A 12 11.98 14.12 2.97
C ALA A 12 11.76 15.26 1.97
N ARG A 13 10.81 16.17 2.21
CA ARG A 13 10.59 17.40 1.43
C ARG A 13 11.45 18.56 1.94
N SER A 14 11.82 18.55 3.21
CA SER A 14 12.72 19.53 3.82
C SER A 14 14.16 19.33 3.34
N ASP A 15 15.03 20.23 3.80
CA ASP A 15 16.42 20.41 3.37
C ASP A 15 17.29 19.16 3.33
N LEU A 16 16.91 18.01 3.89
CA LEU A 16 17.75 16.80 3.92
C LEU A 16 18.17 16.30 2.52
N GLU A 17 17.24 16.25 1.57
CA GLU A 17 17.58 15.87 0.19
C GLU A 17 18.47 16.95 -0.49
N ARG A 18 18.23 18.24 -0.20
CA ARG A 18 19.04 19.36 -0.70
C ARG A 18 20.44 19.41 -0.06
N ALA A 19 20.54 19.02 1.20
CA ALA A 19 21.73 19.01 2.03
C ALA A 19 22.53 17.70 1.89
N HIS A 20 22.07 16.77 1.05
CA HIS A 20 22.69 15.47 0.84
C HIS A 20 22.84 14.64 2.12
N VAL A 21 21.90 14.80 3.07
CA VAL A 21 21.89 14.06 4.32
C VAL A 21 21.03 12.81 4.16
N PRO A 22 21.57 11.60 4.39
CA PRO A 22 20.80 10.38 4.23
C PRO A 22 19.71 10.27 5.31
N LEU A 23 18.48 10.01 4.86
CA LEU A 23 17.34 9.72 5.71
C LEU A 23 16.84 8.30 5.44
N ILE A 24 16.71 7.48 6.48
CA ILE A 24 16.12 6.15 6.38
C ILE A 24 14.80 6.15 7.14
N SER A 25 13.68 6.06 6.42
CA SER A 25 12.36 5.92 7.03
C SER A 25 12.08 4.45 7.38
N ALA A 26 11.97 4.16 8.66
CA ALA A 26 11.71 2.80 9.14
C ALA A 26 10.30 2.29 8.78
N LEU A 27 9.28 3.15 8.85
CA LEU A 27 7.87 2.75 8.85
C LEU A 27 6.97 3.48 7.85
N SER A 28 7.45 4.51 7.16
CA SER A 28 6.63 5.09 6.09
C SER A 28 6.42 4.03 5.03
N THR A 29 5.24 3.91 4.46
CA THR A 29 4.90 3.00 3.35
C THR A 29 4.35 3.76 2.14
N HIS A 30 4.33 5.10 2.22
CA HIS A 30 3.80 5.97 1.18
C HIS A 30 4.83 6.14 0.05
N PRO A 31 4.42 6.06 -1.23
CA PRO A 31 5.35 6.18 -2.36
C PRO A 31 6.08 7.52 -2.36
N GLY A 32 5.38 8.59 -1.99
CA GLY A 32 5.92 9.95 -1.90
C GLY A 32 7.03 10.15 -0.87
N THR A 33 7.41 9.16 -0.06
CA THR A 33 8.58 9.25 0.83
C THR A 33 9.89 9.12 0.07
N THR A 34 9.95 8.25 -0.94
CA THR A 34 11.20 7.92 -1.65
C THR A 34 11.14 8.29 -3.14
N ALA A 35 9.95 8.54 -3.69
CA ALA A 35 9.80 8.88 -5.10
C ALA A 35 10.60 10.14 -5.47
N GLY A 36 11.44 10.02 -6.50
CA GLY A 36 12.24 11.12 -7.06
C GLY A 36 13.38 11.62 -6.16
N ARG A 37 13.79 10.86 -5.13
CA ARG A 37 14.82 11.25 -4.17
C ARG A 37 15.99 10.28 -4.18
N LYS A 38 17.20 10.79 -3.93
CA LYS A 38 18.47 10.04 -3.94
C LYS A 38 18.99 9.73 -2.53
N TYR A 39 18.68 10.56 -1.54
CA TYR A 39 19.19 10.43 -0.16
C TYR A 39 18.13 9.96 0.82
N VAL A 40 16.89 9.76 0.36
CA VAL A 40 15.79 9.26 1.20
C VAL A 40 15.45 7.81 0.86
N PHE A 41 15.66 6.94 1.84
CA PHE A 41 15.44 5.50 1.76
C PHE A 41 14.30 5.07 2.68
N ARG A 42 13.77 3.87 2.45
CA ARG A 42 12.71 3.25 3.25
C ARG A 42 12.97 1.77 3.41
N ILE A 43 12.68 1.23 4.59
CA ILE A 43 12.77 -0.21 4.88
C ILE A 43 11.44 -0.92 4.59
N ALA A 44 10.31 -0.28 4.88
CA ALA A 44 8.99 -0.88 4.68
C ALA A 44 8.55 -0.98 3.20
N PHE A 45 7.69 -1.96 2.91
CA PHE A 45 7.07 -2.11 1.60
C PHE A 45 6.07 -1.00 1.29
N LEU A 46 5.75 -0.84 0.00
CA LEU A 46 4.72 0.11 -0.43
C LEU A 46 3.32 -0.36 -0.05
N ASN A 47 2.45 0.61 0.25
CA ASN A 47 1.02 0.39 0.49
C ASN A 47 0.34 -0.46 -0.59
N SER A 48 0.70 -0.23 -1.86
CA SER A 48 0.11 -0.96 -2.99
C SER A 48 0.46 -2.43 -2.95
N PHE A 49 1.71 -2.76 -2.65
CA PHE A 49 2.17 -4.14 -2.52
C PHE A 49 1.46 -4.85 -1.36
N GLN A 50 1.38 -4.19 -0.20
CA GLN A 50 0.69 -4.73 0.98
C GLN A 50 -0.82 -4.93 0.72
N ALA A 51 -1.47 -3.95 0.09
CA ALA A 51 -2.88 -4.01 -0.25
C ALA A 51 -3.19 -5.13 -1.26
N SER A 52 -2.36 -5.29 -2.30
CA SER A 52 -2.53 -6.36 -3.27
C SER A 52 -2.28 -7.75 -2.67
N GLY A 53 -1.29 -7.90 -1.79
CA GLY A 53 -1.04 -9.13 -1.06
C GLY A 53 -2.25 -9.55 -0.21
N ALA A 54 -2.79 -8.62 0.58
CA ALA A 54 -3.98 -8.87 1.39
C ALA A 54 -5.23 -9.20 0.55
N ALA A 55 -5.41 -8.55 -0.60
CA ALA A 55 -6.51 -8.83 -1.52
C ALA A 55 -6.41 -10.24 -2.13
N LEU A 56 -5.22 -10.64 -2.56
CA LEU A 56 -4.99 -11.98 -3.11
C LEU A 56 -5.16 -13.06 -2.05
N PHE A 57 -4.66 -12.84 -0.83
CA PHE A 57 -4.86 -13.75 0.29
C PHE A 57 -6.35 -13.94 0.61
N SER A 58 -7.09 -12.83 0.65
CA SER A 58 -8.55 -12.85 0.90
C SER A 58 -9.30 -13.65 -0.17
N LEU A 59 -8.89 -13.54 -1.44
CA LEU A 59 -9.54 -14.25 -2.55
C LEU A 59 -9.14 -15.72 -2.64
N ARG A 60 -7.85 -16.03 -2.48
CA ARG A 60 -7.28 -17.35 -2.81
C ARG A 60 -7.26 -18.27 -1.60
N ASP A 61 -6.78 -17.77 -0.48
CA ASP A 61 -6.55 -18.56 0.72
C ASP A 61 -7.79 -18.59 1.62
N LEU A 62 -8.50 -17.46 1.74
CA LEU A 62 -9.75 -17.38 2.53
C LEU A 62 -11.01 -17.65 1.70
N GLY A 63 -10.92 -17.72 0.37
CA GLY A 63 -12.07 -17.97 -0.51
C GLY A 63 -13.19 -16.93 -0.44
N ALA A 64 -12.88 -15.68 -0.05
CA ALA A 64 -13.89 -14.66 0.22
C ALA A 64 -14.64 -14.23 -1.05
N LYS A 65 -15.93 -14.58 -1.13
CA LYS A 65 -16.81 -14.21 -2.27
C LYS A 65 -17.36 -12.80 -2.17
N ARG A 66 -17.60 -12.31 -0.95
CA ARG A 66 -18.14 -10.98 -0.64
C ARG A 66 -17.20 -10.28 0.33
N ILE A 67 -16.74 -9.10 -0.04
CA ILE A 67 -15.77 -8.32 0.75
C ILE A 67 -16.30 -6.91 0.89
N ALA A 68 -16.39 -6.43 2.13
CA ALA A 68 -16.65 -5.02 2.44
C ALA A 68 -15.31 -4.36 2.80
N VAL A 69 -15.07 -3.15 2.30
CA VAL A 69 -13.83 -2.39 2.56
C VAL A 69 -14.20 -1.17 3.40
N LEU A 70 -13.78 -1.16 4.67
CA LEU A 70 -13.92 -0.02 5.57
C LEU A 70 -12.62 0.78 5.57
N TYR A 71 -12.71 2.08 5.31
CA TYR A 71 -11.55 2.97 5.28
C TYR A 71 -11.95 4.39 5.66
N ASN A 72 -10.98 5.17 6.15
CA ASN A 72 -11.20 6.56 6.52
C ASN A 72 -10.97 7.48 5.32
N ILE A 73 -12.02 8.13 4.84
CA ILE A 73 -11.96 9.05 3.70
C ILE A 73 -11.06 10.26 3.96
N ALA A 74 -10.98 10.77 5.19
CA ALA A 74 -10.15 11.93 5.54
C ALA A 74 -8.66 11.61 5.55
N ASN A 75 -8.30 10.33 5.44
CA ASN A 75 -6.93 9.86 5.49
C ASN A 75 -6.45 9.34 4.12
N PRO A 76 -5.55 10.07 3.43
CA PRO A 76 -4.99 9.66 2.14
C PRO A 76 -4.28 8.30 2.17
N TYR A 77 -3.62 7.95 3.28
CA TYR A 77 -3.01 6.63 3.46
C TYR A 77 -4.06 5.52 3.45
N SER A 78 -5.15 5.70 4.21
CA SER A 78 -6.24 4.72 4.30
C SER A 78 -6.97 4.59 2.96
N ARG A 79 -7.20 5.72 2.29
CA ARG A 79 -7.82 5.77 0.97
C ARG A 79 -7.00 5.01 -0.08
N GLY A 80 -5.70 5.27 -0.18
CA GLY A 80 -4.84 4.64 -1.19
C GLY A 80 -4.72 3.11 -1.04
N ILE A 81 -4.70 2.61 0.20
CA ILE A 81 -4.75 1.15 0.47
C ILE A 81 -6.09 0.57 0.03
N ALA A 82 -7.21 1.22 0.41
CA ALA A 82 -8.55 0.74 0.08
C ALA A 82 -8.81 0.69 -1.44
N GLU A 83 -8.38 1.72 -2.17
CA GLU A 83 -8.48 1.77 -3.63
C GLU A 83 -7.68 0.67 -4.30
N THR A 84 -6.41 0.47 -3.88
CA THR A 84 -5.56 -0.59 -4.44
C THR A 84 -6.08 -1.98 -4.13
N PHE A 85 -6.55 -2.19 -2.89
CA PHE A 85 -7.16 -3.44 -2.46
C PHE A 85 -8.40 -3.75 -3.30
N ARG A 86 -9.33 -2.78 -3.44
CA ARG A 86 -10.55 -2.93 -4.25
C ARG A 86 -10.23 -3.24 -5.70
N ALA A 87 -9.27 -2.53 -6.30
CA ALA A 87 -8.85 -2.76 -7.68
C ALA A 87 -8.27 -4.18 -7.86
N THR A 88 -7.47 -4.65 -6.89
CA THR A 88 -6.90 -6.01 -6.91
C THR A 88 -8.00 -7.07 -6.76
N VAL A 89 -8.96 -6.87 -5.85
CA VAL A 89 -10.10 -7.79 -5.68
C VAL A 89 -10.92 -7.90 -6.96
N LEU A 90 -11.24 -6.77 -7.61
CA LEU A 90 -12.02 -6.76 -8.86
C LEU A 90 -11.26 -7.46 -10.00
N LYS A 91 -9.96 -7.21 -10.15
CA LYS A 91 -9.11 -7.92 -11.12
C LYS A 91 -9.01 -9.42 -10.83
N GLY A 92 -8.85 -9.80 -9.56
CA GLY A 92 -8.75 -11.19 -9.13
C GLY A 92 -10.04 -11.98 -9.37
N LYS A 93 -11.21 -11.35 -9.19
CA LYS A 93 -12.51 -11.94 -9.53
C LYS A 93 -12.69 -12.17 -11.03
N ALA A 94 -12.28 -11.23 -11.88
CA ALA A 94 -12.31 -11.40 -13.33
C ALA A 94 -11.44 -12.58 -13.82
N HIS A 95 -10.41 -12.96 -13.07
CA HIS A 95 -9.61 -14.16 -13.35
C HIS A 95 -10.16 -15.42 -12.64
N GLY A 96 -10.90 -15.23 -11.54
CA GLY A 96 -11.50 -16.28 -10.72
C GLY A 96 -12.66 -17.02 -11.38
N ASP A 97 -13.24 -16.49 -12.45
CA ASP A 97 -14.24 -17.19 -13.26
C ASP A 97 -13.66 -18.36 -14.07
N ARG A 98 -12.32 -18.47 -14.16
CA ARG A 98 -11.62 -19.69 -14.64
C ARG A 98 -11.19 -20.65 -13.52
N CYS A 99 -11.28 -20.24 -12.26
CA CYS A 99 -10.80 -21.01 -11.12
C CYS A 99 -11.97 -21.69 -10.37
N HIS A 100 -12.97 -22.18 -11.10
CA HIS A 100 -14.04 -23.05 -10.58
C HIS A 100 -13.68 -24.55 -10.66
N LEU A 101 -12.40 -24.92 -10.83
CA LEU A 101 -11.96 -26.31 -10.99
C LEU A 101 -11.14 -26.90 -9.82
N ARG A 102 -11.38 -26.45 -8.58
CA ARG A 102 -11.14 -27.25 -7.37
C ARG A 102 -12.28 -26.92 -6.40
N GLY A 103 -13.33 -27.70 -6.26
CA GLY A 103 -13.41 -29.15 -6.16
C GLY A 103 -13.88 -29.46 -4.74
N ARG A 104 -15.19 -29.67 -4.61
CA ARG A 104 -15.99 -30.22 -3.49
C ARG A 104 -15.51 -30.03 -2.06
#